data_AF-A0AAV2PND0-F1
#
_entry.id   AF-A0AAV2PND0-F1
#
_cell.length_a   1.000
_cell.length_b   1.000
_cell.length_c   1.000
_cell.angle_alpha   90.00
_cell.angle_beta   90.00
_cell.angle_gamma   90.00
#
_symmetry.space_group_name_H-M   'P 1'
#
loop_
_entity.id
_entity.type
_entity.pdbx_description
1 polymer ?
#
loop_
_entity_poly.entity_id
_entity_poly.type
_entity_poly.pdbx_seq_one_letter_code
_entity_poly.pdbx_strand_id
1 'polypeptide(L)'
;GCFLHTLHLIVTKSIFIQDGVDNLITKCKEIVRLYKKSPKEKHLFETVDVDEVQDTSKYRLKQEVMVRWMSTYHMIKQLILCKDRITIWLLNSETCKHTIGRHEWKVLENISTFLDPLEKVFKTFSR
;
A
#
# COMPACT_ATOMS: atom_id res chain seq x y z
N GLY A 1 28.79 1.94 -8.08
CA GLY A 1 27.35 1.58 -8.01
C GLY A 1 26.66 2.05 -9.27
N CYS A 2 25.76 1.24 -9.83
CA CYS A 2 25.00 1.57 -11.04
C CYS A 2 23.89 2.59 -10.74
N PHE A 3 23.42 3.34 -11.75
CA PHE A 3 22.34 4.34 -11.61
C PHE A 3 21.13 3.80 -10.84
N LEU A 4 20.66 2.60 -11.18
CA LEU A 4 19.54 1.93 -10.48
C LEU A 4 19.82 1.63 -9.01
N HIS A 5 21.07 1.29 -8.68
CA HIS A 5 21.49 1.04 -7.30
C HIS A 5 21.50 2.35 -6.50
N THR A 6 22.02 3.43 -7.08
CA THR A 6 22.00 4.76 -6.46
C THR A 6 20.56 5.25 -6.24
N LEU A 7 19.69 5.10 -7.23
CA LEU A 7 18.28 5.46 -7.13
C LEU A 7 17.58 4.65 -6.03
N HIS A 8 17.85 3.33 -5.97
CA HIS A 8 17.33 2.48 -4.90
C HIS A 8 17.78 2.95 -3.51
N LEU A 9 19.06 3.31 -3.34
CA LEU A 9 19.58 3.84 -2.08
C LEU A 9 18.93 5.17 -1.72
N ILE A 10 18.77 6.09 -2.67
CA ILE A 10 18.13 7.40 -2.43
C ILE A 10 16.72 7.20 -1.90
N VAL A 11 15.89 6.41 -2.59
CA VAL A 11 14.49 6.19 -2.17
C VAL A 11 14.44 5.54 -0.78
N THR A 12 15.22 4.49 -0.57
CA THR A 12 15.21 3.75 0.70
C THR A 12 15.69 4.62 1.85
N LYS A 13 16.76 5.40 1.65
CA LYS A 13 17.36 6.23 2.70
C LYS A 13 16.66 7.57 2.94
N SER A 14 15.86 8.06 2.01
CA SER A 14 15.15 9.34 2.16
C SER A 14 13.74 9.19 2.71
N ILE A 15 13.01 8.16 2.26
CA ILE A 15 11.59 7.99 2.58
C ILE A 15 11.39 6.94 3.66
N PHE A 16 11.99 5.76 3.51
CA PHE A 16 11.67 4.63 4.39
C PHE A 16 12.51 4.55 5.66
N ILE A 17 13.49 5.42 5.84
CA ILE A 17 14.20 5.58 7.12
C ILE A 17 13.40 6.49 8.08
N GLN A 18 12.42 7.24 7.60
CA GLN A 18 11.64 8.12 8.47
C GLN A 18 10.68 7.30 9.32
N ASP A 19 10.82 7.35 10.65
CA ASP A 19 10.03 6.56 11.61
C ASP A 19 8.52 6.68 11.38
N GLY A 20 8.01 7.88 11.07
CA GLY A 20 6.59 8.08 10.78
C GLY A 20 6.11 7.33 9.54
N VAL A 21 6.95 7.25 8.51
CA VAL A 21 6.64 6.55 7.26
C VAL A 21 6.79 5.04 7.45
N ASP A 22 7.81 4.57 8.15
CA ASP A 22 8.03 3.15 8.41
C ASP A 22 6.90 2.56 9.28
N ASN A 23 6.47 3.29 10.32
CA ASN A 23 5.31 2.92 11.14
C ASN A 23 4.03 2.82 10.30
N LEU A 24 3.82 3.76 9.38
CA LEU A 24 2.66 3.75 8.50
C LEU A 24 2.72 2.58 7.49
N ILE A 25 3.89 2.29 6.94
CA ILE A 25 4.09 1.12 6.08
C ILE A 25 3.83 -0.17 6.85
N THR A 26 4.23 -0.25 8.12
CA THR A 26 3.95 -1.41 8.99
C THR A 26 2.45 -1.61 9.18
N LYS A 27 1.68 -0.55 9.47
CA LYS A 27 0.21 -0.61 9.52
C LYS A 27 -0.39 -1.13 8.20
N CYS A 28 0.10 -0.61 7.07
CA CYS A 28 -0.32 -1.08 5.75
C CYS A 28 -0.07 -2.59 5.56
N LYS A 29 1.09 -3.10 5.99
CA LYS A 29 1.43 -4.53 5.92
C LYS A 29 0.50 -5.39 6.78
N GLU A 30 0.15 -4.91 7.97
CA GLU A 30 -0.77 -5.62 8.87
C GLU A 30 -2.18 -5.73 8.27
N ILE A 31 -2.68 -4.67 7.67
CA ILE A 31 -3.97 -4.64 6.96
C ILE A 31 -3.97 -5.68 5.82
N VAL A 32 -2.93 -5.67 4.97
CA VAL A 32 -2.81 -6.65 3.88
C VAL A 32 -2.67 -8.08 4.43
N ARG A 33 -1.95 -8.27 5.53
CA ARG A 33 -1.79 -9.56 6.20
C ARG A 33 -3.12 -10.09 6.72
N LEU A 34 -3.93 -9.25 7.36
CA LEU A 34 -5.24 -9.63 7.88
C LEU A 34 -6.17 -10.08 6.76
N TYR A 35 -6.25 -9.30 5.68
CA TYR A 35 -7.01 -9.65 4.48
C TYR A 35 -6.60 -11.01 3.91
N LYS A 36 -5.29 -11.32 3.88
CA LYS A 36 -4.79 -12.60 3.34
C LYS A 36 -4.93 -13.79 4.29
N LYS A 37 -4.81 -13.56 5.60
CA LYS A 37 -4.69 -14.63 6.60
C LYS A 37 -6.03 -15.30 6.89
N SER A 38 -7.13 -14.54 6.85
CA SER A 38 -8.44 -15.02 7.30
C SER A 38 -9.43 -15.08 6.15
N PRO A 39 -9.97 -16.27 5.80
CA PRO A 39 -11.06 -16.39 4.84
C PRO A 39 -12.28 -15.54 5.23
N LYS A 40 -12.56 -15.42 6.54
CA LYS A 40 -13.64 -14.57 7.08
C LYS A 40 -13.40 -13.10 6.76
N GLU A 41 -12.18 -12.60 7.01
CA GLU A 41 -11.84 -11.20 6.73
C GLU A 41 -11.82 -10.90 5.23
N LYS A 42 -11.32 -11.85 4.43
CA LYS A 42 -11.35 -11.75 2.98
C LYS A 42 -12.79 -11.66 2.46
N HIS A 43 -13.67 -12.54 2.93
CA HIS A 43 -15.08 -12.51 2.58
C HIS A 43 -15.73 -11.19 2.99
N LEU A 44 -15.49 -10.73 4.24
CA LEU A 44 -16.01 -9.45 4.73
C LEU A 44 -15.58 -8.29 3.83
N PHE A 45 -14.30 -8.23 3.45
CA PHE A 45 -13.78 -7.23 2.51
C PHE A 45 -14.43 -7.31 1.13
N GLU A 46 -14.64 -8.51 0.59
CA GLU A 46 -15.28 -8.72 -0.71
C GLU A 46 -16.76 -8.31 -0.70
N THR A 47 -17.46 -8.50 0.42
CA THR A 47 -18.88 -8.12 0.63
C THR A 47 -19.11 -6.66 0.98
N VAL A 48 -18.06 -5.85 1.16
CA VAL A 48 -18.24 -4.40 1.36
C VAL A 48 -18.74 -3.79 0.06
N ASP A 49 -19.98 -3.28 0.12
CA ASP A 49 -20.55 -2.42 -0.90
C ASP A 49 -19.87 -1.05 -0.87
N VAL A 50 -19.31 -0.66 -2.00
CA VAL A 50 -18.75 0.66 -2.28
C VAL A 50 -19.49 1.21 -3.50
N ASP A 51 -19.72 2.52 -3.53
CA ASP A 51 -20.45 3.18 -4.62
C ASP A 51 -19.95 2.71 -6.00
N GLU A 52 -20.89 2.40 -6.92
CA GLU A 52 -20.63 1.82 -8.26
C GLU A 52 -19.58 2.56 -9.09
N VAL A 53 -19.37 3.86 -8.82
CA VAL A 53 -18.37 4.71 -9.49
C VAL A 53 -16.93 4.27 -9.17
N GLN A 54 -16.73 3.59 -8.04
CA GLN A 54 -15.47 2.98 -7.63
C GLN A 54 -15.59 1.44 -7.60
N ASP A 55 -15.83 0.81 -8.75
CA ASP A 55 -15.73 -0.64 -8.86
C ASP A 55 -14.29 -1.12 -8.56
N THR A 56 -14.03 -1.42 -7.28
CA THR A 56 -12.77 -1.98 -6.82
C THR A 56 -12.78 -3.51 -6.79
N SER A 57 -13.83 -4.16 -7.28
CA SER A 57 -13.98 -5.63 -7.23
C SER A 57 -12.83 -6.38 -7.91
N LYS A 58 -12.17 -5.73 -8.87
CA LYS A 58 -11.02 -6.24 -9.63
C LYS A 58 -9.68 -6.12 -8.89
N TYR A 59 -9.60 -5.30 -7.84
CA TYR A 59 -8.35 -5.03 -7.13
C TYR A 59 -8.23 -5.87 -5.86
N ARG A 60 -7.23 -6.76 -5.84
CA ARG A 60 -6.88 -7.56 -4.66
C ARG A 60 -5.69 -6.93 -3.96
N LEU A 61 -5.72 -6.87 -2.63
CA LEU A 61 -4.58 -6.41 -1.84
C LEU A 61 -3.38 -7.33 -2.07
N LYS A 62 -2.28 -6.76 -2.60
CA LYS A 62 -1.03 -7.46 -2.86
C LYS A 62 -0.07 -7.25 -1.70
N GLN A 63 0.47 -8.36 -1.20
CA GLN A 63 1.53 -8.33 -0.17
C GLN A 63 2.86 -8.02 -0.82
N GLU A 64 3.70 -7.32 -0.07
CA GLU A 64 5.07 -7.07 -0.43
C GLU A 64 5.83 -8.39 -0.68
N VAL A 65 6.43 -8.53 -1.87
CA VAL A 65 7.39 -9.58 -2.18
C VAL A 65 8.73 -8.89 -2.33
N MET A 66 9.74 -9.33 -1.58
CA MET A 66 11.13 -8.85 -1.63
C MET A 66 11.53 -8.67 -3.11
N VAL A 67 11.74 -7.45 -3.61
CA VAL A 67 12.87 -6.56 -3.36
C VAL A 67 12.45 -5.09 -3.61
N ARG A 68 12.98 -4.16 -2.81
CA ARG A 68 13.02 -2.70 -3.08
C ARG A 68 11.70 -1.96 -2.94
N TRP A 69 11.82 -0.65 -2.71
CA TRP A 69 10.74 0.33 -2.65
C TRP A 69 9.61 0.22 -3.68
N MET A 70 9.83 -0.48 -4.80
CA MET A 70 8.79 -0.84 -5.77
C MET A 70 7.70 -1.73 -5.18
N SER A 71 8.04 -2.73 -4.36
CA SER A 71 7.05 -3.63 -3.75
C SER A 71 6.18 -2.89 -2.74
N THR A 72 6.80 -2.03 -1.92
CA THR A 72 6.11 -1.09 -1.03
C THR A 72 5.24 -0.11 -1.84
N TYR A 73 5.76 0.50 -2.90
CA TYR A 73 4.99 1.41 -3.78
C TYR A 73 3.75 0.73 -4.37
N HIS A 74 3.88 -0.48 -4.92
CA HIS A 74 2.75 -1.22 -5.49
C HIS A 74 1.71 -1.59 -4.42
N MET A 75 2.14 -1.98 -3.22
CA MET A 75 1.24 -2.23 -2.09
C MET A 75 0.47 -0.97 -1.72
N ILE A 76 1.15 0.18 -1.56
CA ILE A 76 0.53 1.47 -1.26
C ILE A 76 -0.48 1.85 -2.35
N LYS A 77 -0.11 1.71 -3.63
CA LYS A 77 -1.00 2.01 -4.76
C LYS A 77 -2.28 1.17 -4.73
N GLN A 78 -2.18 -0.11 -4.42
CA GLN A 78 -3.36 -0.98 -4.28
C GLN A 78 -4.22 -0.61 -3.07
N LEU A 79 -3.60 -0.24 -1.94
CA LEU A 79 -4.35 0.22 -0.76
C LEU A 79 -5.12 1.50 -1.04
N ILE A 80 -4.51 2.47 -1.75
CA ILE A 80 -5.18 3.72 -2.13
C ILE A 80 -6.37 3.44 -3.06
N LEU A 81 -6.21 2.54 -4.04
CA LEU A 81 -7.30 2.16 -4.94
C LEU A 81 -8.48 1.52 -4.19
N CYS A 82 -8.23 0.84 -3.07
CA CYS A 82 -9.27 0.21 -2.26
C CYS A 82 -9.60 0.99 -0.98
N LYS A 83 -9.21 2.27 -0.87
CA LYS A 83 -9.27 3.06 0.37
C LYS A 83 -10.64 3.06 1.04
N ASP A 84 -11.70 3.31 0.29
CA ASP A 84 -13.06 3.40 0.82
C ASP A 84 -13.54 2.03 1.31
N ARG A 85 -13.29 0.99 0.50
CA ARG A 85 -13.56 -0.40 0.86
C ARG A 85 -12.79 -0.85 2.11
N ILE A 86 -11.50 -0.52 2.21
CA ILE A 86 -10.66 -0.82 3.38
C ILE A 86 -11.21 -0.11 4.61
N THR A 87 -11.59 1.17 4.48
CA THR A 87 -12.10 1.96 5.60
C THR A 87 -13.37 1.32 6.17
N ILE A 88 -14.32 0.95 5.31
CA ILE A 88 -15.56 0.28 5.73
C ILE A 88 -15.27 -1.12 6.27
N TRP A 89 -14.41 -1.90 5.61
CA TRP A 89 -14.04 -3.25 6.06
C TRP A 89 -13.44 -3.23 7.47
N LEU A 90 -12.51 -2.31 7.74
CA LEU A 90 -11.86 -2.19 9.04
C LEU A 90 -12.83 -1.76 10.16
N LEU A 91 -13.85 -0.96 9.85
CA LEU A 91 -14.90 -0.62 10.82
C LEU A 91 -15.74 -1.85 11.22
N ASN A 92 -15.87 -2.83 10.34
CA ASN A 92 -16.63 -4.06 10.57
C ASN A 92 -15.74 -5.23 11.05
N SER A 93 -14.41 -5.06 11.09
CA SER A 93 -13.47 -6.10 11.48
C SER A 93 -13.24 -6.07 12.99
N GLU A 94 -13.58 -7.15 13.68
CA GLU A 94 -13.30 -7.31 15.13
C GLU A 94 -11.82 -7.60 15.41
N THR A 95 -11.05 -7.97 14.38
CA THR A 95 -9.67 -8.47 14.54
C THR A 95 -8.61 -7.42 14.26
N CYS A 96 -8.93 -6.37 13.48
CA CYS A 96 -7.99 -5.31 13.17
C CYS A 96 -8.11 -4.15 14.17
N LYS A 97 -7.04 -3.90 14.95
CA LYS A 97 -6.94 -2.70 15.80
C LYS A 97 -6.34 -1.51 15.08
N HIS A 98 -5.92 -1.68 13.83
CA HIS A 98 -5.22 -0.66 13.06
C HIS A 98 -6.17 -0.04 12.03
N THR A 99 -6.43 1.26 12.20
CA THR A 99 -7.11 2.08 11.20
C THR A 99 -6.10 3.00 10.54
N ILE A 100 -6.27 3.29 9.24
CA ILE A 100 -5.53 4.36 8.57
C ILE A 100 -6.40 5.62 8.62
N GLY A 101 -5.93 6.64 9.32
CA GLY A 101 -6.61 7.92 9.44
C GLY A 101 -6.53 8.76 8.16
N ARG A 102 -7.33 9.82 8.08
CA ARG A 102 -7.35 10.74 6.91
C ARG A 102 -5.97 11.31 6.59
N HIS A 103 -5.22 11.74 7.61
CA HIS A 103 -3.88 12.28 7.42
C HIS A 103 -2.90 11.23 6.91
N GLU A 104 -2.96 10.02 7.46
CA GLU A 104 -2.12 8.90 7.04
C GLU A 104 -2.41 8.50 5.59
N TRP A 105 -3.68 8.46 5.17
CA TRP A 105 -4.05 8.29 3.77
C TRP A 105 -3.43 9.35 2.88
N LYS A 106 -3.44 10.62 3.31
CA LYS A 106 -2.83 11.71 2.54
C LYS A 106 -1.32 11.53 2.40
N VAL A 107 -0.65 11.06 3.45
CA VAL A 107 0.78 10.73 3.40
C VAL A 107 1.05 9.60 2.40
N LEU A 108 0.23 8.53 2.41
CA LEU A 108 0.34 7.44 1.43
C LEU A 108 0.15 7.91 -0.01
N GLU A 109 -0.84 8.76 -0.26
CA GLU A 109 -1.09 9.39 -1.57
C GLU A 109 0.12 10.21 -2.05
N ASN A 110 0.72 11.01 -1.15
CA ASN A 110 1.91 11.80 -1.45
C ASN A 110 3.12 10.91 -1.76
N ILE A 111 3.36 9.87 -0.96
CA ILE A 111 4.45 8.89 -1.21
C ILE A 111 4.23 8.19 -2.55
N SER A 112 3.00 7.75 -2.84
CA SER A 112 2.68 7.10 -4.12
C SER A 112 2.93 8.02 -5.31
N THR A 113 2.53 9.30 -5.20
CA THR A 113 2.75 10.31 -6.24
C THR A 113 4.24 10.57 -6.48
N PHE A 114 5.04 10.64 -5.41
CA PHE A 114 6.49 10.84 -5.52
C PHE A 114 7.20 9.62 -6.14
N LEU A 115 6.80 8.40 -5.76
CA LEU A 115 7.43 7.17 -6.23
C LEU A 115 7.04 6.79 -7.67
N ASP A 116 5.89 7.24 -8.17
CA ASP A 116 5.39 6.94 -9.52
C ASP A 116 6.38 7.28 -10.66
N PRO A 117 6.95 8.50 -10.76
CA PRO A 117 7.93 8.81 -11.79
C PRO A 117 9.24 8.01 -11.62
N LEU A 118 9.66 7.75 -10.39
CA LEU A 118 10.88 6.96 -10.12
C LEU A 118 10.71 5.51 -10.57
N GLU A 119 9.50 4.96 -10.43
CA GLU A 119 9.17 3.59 -10.82
C GLU A 119 9.22 3.41 -12.33
N LYS A 120 8.70 4.40 -13.06
CA LYS A 120 8.80 4.47 -14.53
C LYS A 120 10.27 4.53 -14.97
N VAL A 121 11.08 5.39 -14.36
CA VAL A 121 12.53 5.47 -14.64
C VAL A 121 13.19 4.12 -14.36
N PHE A 122 12.94 3.52 -13.19
CA PHE A 122 13.54 2.23 -12.83
C PHE A 122 13.22 1.15 -13.86
N LYS A 123 11.96 1.04 -14.30
CA LYS A 123 11.53 0.10 -15.36
C LYS A 123 12.19 0.35 -16.72
N THR A 124 12.42 1.61 -17.09
CA THR A 124 13.07 1.97 -18.35
C THR A 124 14.53 1.54 -18.37
N PHE A 125 15.25 1.75 -17.25
CA PHE A 125 16.69 1.47 -17.15
C PHE A 125 17.01 0.04 -16.68
N SER A 126 16.02 -0.74 -16.23
CA SER A 126 16.19 -2.16 -15.88
C SER A 126 16.03 -3.12 -17.05
N ARG A 127 15.76 -2.61 -18.25
CA ARG A 127 15.73 -3.34 -19.52
C ARG A 127 17.11 -3.29 -20.17
#